data_AF-A0A9D5N4K8-F1
#
_entry.id   AF-A0A9D5N4K8-F1
#
_cell.length_a   1.000
_cell.length_b   1.000
_cell.length_c   1.000
_cell.angle_alpha   90.00
_cell.angle_beta   90.00
_cell.angle_gamma   90.00
#
_symmetry.space_group_name_H-M   'P 1'
#
loop_
_entity.id
_entity.type
_entity.pdbx_description
1 polymer ?
#
loop_
_entity_poly.entity_id
_entity_poly.type
_entity_poly.pdbx_seq_one_letter_code
_entity_poly.pdbx_strand_id
1 'polypeptide(L)'
;AWRMMYILPDIVLKTPWKLVGLTSLMFLGAMELTTWLVIRNDMKEVPSSLMRPKAVIAGRRTLIEKIGFIWNRLSFTWKVTVRNIFRYRRRFIMTVAGVAGCCALMVTGYGIRDSVNSMVELQFDEIVQFDGTASISSDASQEEIDDLKARLAARSDISSITETSVYSAKVHGADQNTLEQTVTVEIFDDPSDIKDAYVLRTRIGHNPIALNDEGAVITERLAENLDLKKGDTFFMEDEDGNQLEVKISDISELYIYHHCYMTESYYRKLTGQSCSKKALFIHVNGDQAVSKKLQNDLMEEPCISSIGFYDDTLNNFSSMVKSLDLIVWALIISSMALAFVVLGNLININVSERQREIATLKVLGFRRREVQNYIYKENNILTIIGALSGLPLGNWLHHYIMSCIEMDFVIFGRFVKPFSFAISAILTVGFGILVNLAMRKNLDEIAMVESLKSVE
;
A
#
# COMPACT_ATOMS: atom_id res chain seq x y z
N ALA A 1 15.92 -1.62 18.11
CA ALA A 1 15.05 -2.70 18.62
C ALA A 1 15.82 -4.01 18.73
N TRP A 2 16.17 -4.69 17.62
CA TRP A 2 16.80 -6.02 17.62
C TRP A 2 18.13 -6.17 18.39
N ARG A 3 18.94 -5.10 18.47
CA ARG A 3 20.21 -5.07 19.24
C ARG A 3 20.02 -5.15 20.76
N MET A 4 18.79 -4.98 21.27
CA MET A 4 18.45 -5.15 22.69
C MET A 4 18.16 -6.60 23.07
N MET A 5 17.77 -7.45 22.11
CA MET A 5 17.46 -8.86 22.33
C MET A 5 18.56 -9.81 21.84
N TYR A 6 19.38 -9.38 20.87
CA TYR A 6 20.40 -10.23 20.25
C TYR A 6 21.75 -9.51 20.15
N ILE A 7 22.83 -10.27 20.37
CA ILE A 7 24.19 -9.84 20.04
C ILE A 7 24.34 -9.89 18.52
N LEU A 8 23.89 -8.82 17.86
CA LEU A 8 24.03 -8.67 16.42
C LEU A 8 25.43 -8.18 16.07
N PRO A 9 26.07 -8.73 15.03
CA PRO A 9 27.26 -8.12 14.45
C PRO A 9 26.94 -6.69 14.00
N ASP A 10 27.96 -5.83 13.96
CA ASP A 10 27.80 -4.45 13.50
C ASP A 10 27.13 -4.43 12.12
N ILE A 11 26.18 -3.50 11.93
CA ILE A 11 25.50 -3.31 10.65
C ILE A 11 26.57 -2.91 9.62
N VAL A 12 26.98 -3.87 8.79
CA VAL A 12 27.88 -3.60 7.67
C VAL A 12 27.04 -3.05 6.53
N LEU A 13 27.03 -1.73 6.39
CA LEU A 13 26.47 -1.06 5.22
C LEU A 13 27.31 -1.41 3.98
N LYS A 14 26.95 -2.49 3.28
CA LYS A 14 27.54 -2.83 1.98
C LYS A 14 26.88 -1.99 0.91
N THR A 15 27.62 -1.03 0.37
CA THR A 15 27.21 -0.33 -0.84
C THR A 15 27.28 -1.29 -2.04
N PRO A 16 26.16 -1.55 -2.74
CA PRO A 16 26.13 -2.51 -3.83
C PRO A 16 26.71 -1.88 -5.10
N TRP A 17 28.04 -1.71 -5.17
CA TRP A 17 28.74 -1.05 -6.27
C TRP A 17 28.40 -1.60 -7.66
N LYS A 18 28.13 -2.91 -7.78
CA LYS A 18 27.69 -3.54 -9.03
C LYS A 18 26.34 -3.00 -9.50
N LEU A 19 25.36 -2.87 -8.59
CA LEU A 19 24.05 -2.31 -8.92
C LEU A 19 24.17 -0.84 -9.28
N VAL A 20 24.94 -0.06 -8.52
CA VAL A 20 25.19 1.37 -8.80
C VAL A 20 25.82 1.56 -10.19
N GLY A 21 26.82 0.73 -10.52
CA GLY A 21 27.45 0.74 -11.84
C GLY A 21 26.47 0.40 -12.96
N LEU A 22 25.68 -0.65 -12.78
CA LEU A 22 24.65 -1.08 -13.73
C LEU A 22 23.62 0.03 -13.98
N THR A 23 23.05 0.61 -12.93
CA THR A 23 22.02 1.66 -13.05
C THR A 23 22.58 2.93 -13.70
N SER A 24 23.83 3.29 -13.38
CA SER A 24 24.50 4.44 -13.98
C SER A 24 24.76 4.23 -15.48
N LEU A 25 25.22 3.04 -15.87
CA LEU A 25 25.43 2.68 -17.27
C LEU A 25 24.11 2.65 -18.05
N MET A 26 23.04 2.08 -17.47
CA MET A 26 21.72 2.08 -18.10
C MET A 26 21.20 3.50 -18.31
N PHE A 27 21.38 4.39 -17.33
CA PHE A 27 20.99 5.80 -17.44
C PHE A 27 21.78 6.52 -18.54
N LEU A 28 23.11 6.42 -18.53
CA LEU A 28 23.96 7.04 -19.55
C LEU A 28 23.64 6.52 -20.96
N GLY A 29 23.49 5.20 -21.09
CA GLY A 29 23.13 4.58 -22.37
C GLY A 29 21.78 5.05 -22.89
N ALA A 30 20.77 5.20 -22.03
CA ALA A 30 19.46 5.72 -22.43
C ALA A 30 19.55 7.20 -22.88
N MET A 31 20.34 8.02 -22.18
CA MET A 31 20.54 9.44 -22.52
C MET A 31 21.31 9.61 -23.85
N GLU A 32 22.40 8.86 -24.05
CA GLU A 32 23.16 8.88 -25.30
C GLU A 32 22.33 8.38 -26.47
N LEU A 33 21.59 7.27 -26.29
CA LEU A 33 20.71 6.74 -27.32
C LEU A 33 19.64 7.76 -27.73
N THR A 34 19.01 8.41 -26.76
CA THR A 34 17.99 9.44 -27.02
C THR A 34 18.59 10.62 -27.78
N THR A 35 19.76 11.10 -27.34
CA THR A 35 20.47 12.21 -27.98
C THR A 35 20.88 11.87 -29.41
N TRP A 36 21.44 10.68 -29.62
CA TRP A 36 21.83 10.18 -30.94
C TRP A 36 20.63 10.05 -31.88
N LEU A 37 19.50 9.53 -31.41
CA LEU A 37 18.27 9.42 -32.20
C LEU A 37 17.75 10.79 -32.66
N VAL A 38 17.79 11.80 -31.79
CA VAL A 38 17.38 13.17 -32.13
C VAL A 38 18.32 13.78 -33.17
N ILE A 39 19.63 13.77 -32.92
CA ILE A 39 20.63 14.34 -33.83
C ILE A 39 20.58 13.64 -35.19
N ARG A 40 20.47 12.30 -35.21
CA ARG A 40 20.38 11.53 -36.45
C ARG A 40 19.15 11.89 -37.27
N ASN A 41 18.05 12.24 -36.63
CA ASN A 41 16.85 12.65 -37.34
C ASN A 41 17.02 14.03 -38.00
N ASP A 42 17.61 14.98 -37.28
CA ASP A 42 17.85 16.34 -37.81
C ASP A 42 18.93 16.35 -38.90
N MET A 43 19.97 15.52 -38.77
CA MET A 43 21.03 15.34 -39.78
C MET A 43 20.52 14.77 -41.12
N LYS A 44 19.31 14.21 -41.17
CA LYS A 44 18.68 13.72 -42.42
C LYS A 44 17.89 14.81 -43.15
N GLU A 45 17.62 15.94 -42.51
CA GLU A 45 16.91 17.05 -43.13
C GLU A 45 17.84 17.97 -43.93
N VAL A 46 17.26 18.76 -44.83
CA VAL A 46 18.02 19.72 -45.65
C VAL A 46 18.26 20.99 -44.82
N PRO A 47 19.47 21.60 -44.82
CA PRO A 47 19.75 22.80 -44.02
C PRO A 47 18.75 23.95 -44.22
N SER A 48 18.23 24.09 -45.45
CA SER A 48 17.23 25.11 -45.78
C SER A 48 15.83 24.84 -45.20
N SER A 49 15.47 23.59 -44.87
CA SER A 49 14.21 23.29 -44.15
C SER A 49 14.33 23.63 -42.68
N LEU A 50 15.48 23.34 -42.06
CA LEU A 50 15.77 23.63 -40.65
C LEU A 50 15.84 25.15 -40.36
N MET A 51 16.29 25.94 -41.34
CA MET A 51 16.34 27.41 -41.23
C MET A 51 14.95 28.08 -41.41
N ARG A 52 13.94 27.36 -41.90
CA ARG A 52 12.59 27.91 -42.05
C ARG A 52 11.80 27.71 -40.75
N PRO A 53 10.92 28.67 -40.39
CA PRO A 53 10.02 28.46 -39.26
C PRO A 53 9.13 27.23 -39.50
N LYS A 54 9.05 26.35 -38.49
CA LYS A 54 8.26 25.11 -38.57
C LYS A 54 6.82 25.41 -39.00
N ALA A 55 6.37 24.74 -40.06
CA ALA A 55 5.02 24.91 -40.58
C ALA A 55 3.97 24.49 -39.53
N VAL A 56 2.88 25.26 -39.45
CA VAL A 56 1.77 24.95 -38.54
C VAL A 56 1.10 23.65 -39.00
N ILE A 57 1.03 22.65 -38.12
CA ILE A 57 0.40 21.37 -38.43
C ILE A 57 -1.10 21.61 -38.72
N ALA A 58 -1.57 21.17 -39.89
CA ALA A 58 -2.98 21.26 -40.26
C ALA A 58 -3.87 20.51 -39.26
N GLY A 59 -4.95 21.15 -38.82
CA GLY A 59 -5.88 20.56 -37.86
C GLY A 59 -6.64 19.37 -38.45
N ARG A 60 -6.68 18.25 -37.72
CA ARG A 60 -7.56 17.09 -38.03
C ARG A 60 -8.84 17.14 -37.19
N ARG A 61 -9.93 16.56 -37.70
CA ARG A 61 -11.18 16.35 -36.94
C ARG A 61 -10.89 15.56 -35.66
N THR A 62 -11.53 15.95 -34.55
CA THR A 62 -11.30 15.32 -33.23
C THR A 62 -12.33 14.24 -32.94
N LEU A 63 -12.03 13.30 -32.04
CA LEU A 63 -13.01 12.26 -31.65
C LEU A 63 -14.21 12.86 -30.89
N ILE A 64 -14.00 13.96 -30.16
CA ILE A 64 -15.04 14.64 -29.38
C ILE A 64 -16.05 15.33 -30.31
N GLU A 65 -15.67 15.73 -31.52
CA GLU A 65 -16.62 16.24 -32.54
C GLU A 65 -17.69 15.21 -32.94
N LYS A 66 -17.45 13.91 -32.70
CA LYS A 66 -18.44 12.85 -32.97
C LYS A 66 -19.48 12.71 -31.86
N ILE A 67 -19.21 13.23 -30.66
CA ILE A 67 -20.13 13.18 -29.51
C ILE A 67 -20.92 14.49 -29.46
N GLY A 68 -21.98 14.57 -30.26
CA GLY A 68 -22.75 15.80 -30.50
C GLY A 68 -23.29 16.47 -29.23
N PHE A 69 -23.67 15.69 -28.21
CA PHE A 69 -24.20 16.23 -26.94
C PHE A 69 -23.17 17.08 -26.19
N ILE A 70 -21.92 16.63 -26.13
CA ILE A 70 -20.83 17.34 -25.46
C ILE A 70 -20.38 18.51 -26.34
N TRP A 71 -20.18 18.26 -27.65
CA TRP A 71 -19.66 19.28 -28.57
C TRP A 71 -20.57 20.50 -28.72
N ASN A 72 -21.90 20.30 -28.72
CA ASN A 72 -22.85 21.39 -28.91
C ASN A 72 -22.96 22.30 -27.67
N ARG A 73 -22.60 21.80 -26.48
CA ARG A 73 -22.62 22.58 -25.21
C ARG A 73 -21.34 23.37 -24.95
N LEU A 74 -20.28 23.15 -25.72
CA LEU A 74 -18.99 23.85 -25.55
C LEU A 74 -19.01 25.23 -26.21
N SER A 75 -18.53 26.24 -25.49
CA SER A 75 -18.30 27.57 -26.06
C SER A 75 -17.18 27.54 -27.12
N PHE A 76 -17.12 28.57 -27.97
CA PHE A 76 -16.12 28.66 -29.03
C PHE A 76 -14.68 28.48 -28.51
N THR A 77 -14.33 29.13 -27.41
CA THR A 77 -13.00 29.00 -26.79
C THR A 77 -12.70 27.57 -26.35
N TRP A 78 -13.69 26.83 -25.82
CA TRP A 78 -13.51 25.42 -25.47
C TRP A 78 -13.33 24.52 -26.69
N LYS A 79 -14.07 24.75 -27.77
CA LYS A 79 -13.91 24.01 -29.04
C LYS A 79 -12.50 24.19 -29.61
N VAL A 80 -11.96 25.41 -29.54
CA VAL A 80 -10.58 25.70 -29.96
C VAL A 80 -9.56 25.00 -29.04
N THR A 81 -9.73 25.06 -27.72
CA THR A 81 -8.83 24.35 -26.77
C THR A 81 -8.79 22.85 -27.04
N VAL A 82 -9.96 22.21 -27.21
CA VAL A 82 -10.05 20.78 -27.49
C VAL A 82 -9.36 20.43 -28.82
N ARG A 83 -9.61 21.22 -29.87
CA ARG A 83 -8.93 21.03 -31.17
C ARG A 83 -7.41 21.17 -31.04
N ASN A 84 -6.93 22.11 -30.25
CA ASN A 84 -5.49 22.32 -30.04
C ASN A 84 -4.85 21.15 -29.29
N ILE A 85 -5.47 20.64 -28.23
CA ILE A 85 -4.97 19.48 -27.48
C ILE A 85 -4.79 18.27 -28.42
N PHE A 86 -5.81 17.95 -29.22
CA PHE A 86 -5.76 16.79 -30.12
C PHE A 86 -4.98 17.02 -31.42
N ARG A 87 -4.66 18.27 -31.76
CA ARG A 87 -3.73 18.61 -32.85
C ARG A 87 -2.32 18.15 -32.50
N TYR A 88 -1.90 18.29 -31.23
CA TYR A 88 -0.57 17.95 -30.75
C TYR A 88 -0.55 16.66 -29.91
N ARG A 89 -0.96 15.53 -30.51
CA ARG A 89 -1.16 14.24 -29.82
C ARG A 89 0.07 13.72 -29.07
N ARG A 90 1.28 13.88 -29.61
CA ARG A 90 2.52 13.44 -28.95
C ARG A 90 2.73 14.16 -27.62
N ARG A 91 2.46 15.47 -27.63
CA ARG A 91 2.56 16.31 -26.45
C ARG A 91 1.47 15.99 -25.44
N PHE A 92 0.23 15.79 -25.90
CA PHE A 92 -0.86 15.30 -25.06
C PHE A 92 -0.45 14.03 -24.30
N ILE A 93 0.06 13.00 -25.00
CA ILE A 93 0.47 11.73 -24.38
C ILE A 93 1.61 11.95 -23.38
N MET A 94 2.63 12.74 -23.75
CA MET A 94 3.78 13.03 -22.86
C MET A 94 3.35 13.75 -21.58
N THR A 95 2.49 14.77 -21.67
CA THR A 95 1.98 15.48 -20.50
C THR A 95 1.13 14.57 -19.62
N VAL A 96 0.21 13.81 -20.23
CA VAL A 96 -0.67 12.90 -19.49
C VAL A 96 0.16 11.83 -18.80
N ALA A 97 1.13 11.20 -19.48
CA ALA A 97 1.99 10.19 -18.89
C ALA A 97 2.84 10.72 -17.73
N GLY A 98 3.41 11.92 -17.87
CA GLY A 98 4.20 12.52 -16.81
C GLY A 98 3.37 12.90 -15.57
N VAL A 99 2.20 13.51 -15.77
CA VAL A 99 1.28 13.82 -14.66
C VAL A 99 0.68 12.55 -14.05
N ALA A 100 0.34 11.56 -14.86
CA ALA A 100 -0.13 10.26 -14.39
C ALA A 100 0.94 9.58 -13.53
N GLY A 101 2.22 9.67 -13.90
CA GLY A 101 3.34 9.18 -13.10
C GLY A 101 3.42 9.85 -11.72
N CYS A 102 3.29 11.18 -11.65
CA CYS A 102 3.25 11.90 -10.36
C CYS A 102 2.07 11.44 -9.50
N CYS A 103 0.87 11.32 -10.09
CA CYS A 103 -0.31 10.86 -9.39
C CYS A 103 -0.19 9.40 -8.94
N ALA A 104 0.40 8.54 -9.78
CA ALA A 104 0.61 7.13 -9.47
C ALA A 104 1.59 6.95 -8.29
N LEU A 105 2.68 7.74 -8.25
CA LEU A 105 3.61 7.77 -7.11
C LEU A 105 2.91 8.20 -5.82
N MET A 106 2.07 9.23 -5.87
CA MET A 106 1.26 9.70 -4.74
C MET A 106 0.30 8.63 -4.23
N VAL A 107 -0.48 8.02 -5.13
CA VAL A 107 -1.41 6.93 -4.80
C VAL A 107 -0.65 5.75 -4.20
N THR A 108 0.53 5.43 -4.72
CA THR A 108 1.37 4.36 -4.18
C THR A 108 1.81 4.66 -2.75
N GLY A 109 2.27 5.89 -2.47
CA GLY A 109 2.71 6.28 -1.14
C GLY A 109 1.60 6.19 -0.09
N TYR A 110 0.45 6.79 -0.38
CA TYR A 110 -0.71 6.68 0.51
C TYR A 110 -1.26 5.25 0.57
N GLY A 111 -1.25 4.52 -0.55
CA GLY A 111 -1.67 3.13 -0.60
C GLY A 111 -0.83 2.24 0.30
N ILE A 112 0.49 2.44 0.37
CA ILE A 112 1.36 1.67 1.29
C ILE A 112 0.95 1.90 2.74
N ARG A 113 0.70 3.16 3.11
CA ARG A 113 0.22 3.52 4.44
C ARG A 113 -1.13 2.88 4.75
N ASP A 114 -2.07 2.95 3.81
CA ASP A 114 -3.41 2.36 3.95
C ASP A 114 -3.35 0.84 4.10
N SER A 115 -2.49 0.17 3.33
CA SER A 115 -2.28 -1.28 3.39
C SER A 115 -1.83 -1.76 4.76
N VAL A 116 -0.88 -1.05 5.37
CA VAL A 116 -0.36 -1.37 6.71
C VAL A 116 -1.38 -1.03 7.79
N ASN A 117 -2.08 0.11 7.68
CA ASN A 117 -3.14 0.47 8.64
C ASN A 117 -4.29 -0.52 8.62
N SER A 118 -4.75 -0.89 7.42
CA SER A 118 -5.91 -1.78 7.27
C SER A 118 -5.62 -3.17 7.82
N MET A 119 -4.37 -3.64 7.72
CA MET A 119 -3.94 -4.88 8.33
C MET A 119 -4.14 -4.85 9.87
N VAL A 120 -3.78 -3.74 10.52
CA VAL A 120 -3.91 -3.58 11.98
C VAL A 120 -5.39 -3.47 12.38
N GLU A 121 -6.15 -2.62 11.69
CA GLU A 121 -7.61 -2.47 11.90
C GLU A 121 -8.31 -3.83 11.79
N LEU A 122 -8.04 -4.60 10.72
CA LEU A 122 -8.70 -5.89 10.52
C LEU A 122 -8.23 -6.96 11.52
N GLN A 123 -6.93 -7.00 11.85
CA GLN A 123 -6.38 -7.97 12.78
C GLN A 123 -6.90 -7.76 14.20
N PHE A 124 -6.80 -6.56 14.74
CA PHE A 124 -6.99 -6.29 16.17
C PHE A 124 -8.34 -5.65 16.53
N ASP A 125 -9.04 -5.01 15.58
CA ASP A 125 -10.38 -4.45 15.86
C ASP A 125 -11.50 -5.40 15.40
N GLU A 126 -11.28 -6.21 14.37
CA GLU A 126 -12.32 -7.09 13.79
C GLU A 126 -12.13 -8.59 14.07
N ILE A 127 -10.92 -9.12 13.91
CA ILE A 127 -10.70 -10.58 13.98
C ILE A 127 -10.38 -11.04 15.40
N VAL A 128 -9.33 -10.50 16.01
CA VAL A 128 -8.92 -10.85 17.37
C VAL A 128 -9.80 -10.08 18.35
N GLN A 129 -10.45 -10.78 19.27
CA GLN A 129 -11.44 -10.19 20.19
C GLN A 129 -10.91 -9.97 21.61
N PHE A 130 -9.79 -10.60 21.98
CA PHE A 130 -9.17 -10.47 23.30
C PHE A 130 -8.05 -9.42 23.34
N ASP A 131 -7.81 -8.84 24.51
CA ASP A 131 -6.87 -7.73 24.70
C ASP A 131 -5.45 -8.18 25.04
N GLY A 132 -5.30 -9.40 25.59
CA GLY A 132 -4.00 -9.95 25.94
C GLY A 132 -4.00 -11.44 26.23
N THR A 133 -2.79 -11.99 26.30
CA THR A 133 -2.54 -13.41 26.60
C THR A 133 -1.64 -13.55 27.81
N ALA A 134 -1.94 -14.51 28.69
CA ALA A 134 -1.03 -14.98 29.72
C ALA A 134 -0.71 -16.47 29.54
N SER A 135 0.56 -16.83 29.60
CA SER A 135 1.01 -18.22 29.62
C SER A 135 1.22 -18.67 31.06
N ILE A 136 0.70 -19.85 31.37
CA ILE A 136 0.84 -20.50 32.67
C ILE A 136 2.19 -21.25 32.70
N SER A 137 2.85 -21.26 33.85
CA SER A 137 4.09 -22.01 34.06
C SER A 137 3.85 -23.52 33.98
N SER A 138 4.78 -24.27 33.38
CA SER A 138 4.73 -25.74 33.34
C SER A 138 4.79 -26.39 34.72
N ASP A 139 5.34 -25.67 35.70
CA ASP A 139 5.55 -26.17 37.06
C ASP A 139 4.39 -25.84 38.00
N ALA A 140 3.39 -25.08 37.52
CA ALA A 140 2.23 -24.70 38.31
C ALA A 140 1.30 -25.89 38.55
N SER A 141 0.88 -26.08 39.79
CA SER A 141 -0.10 -27.11 40.15
C SER A 141 -1.51 -26.70 39.74
N GLN A 142 -2.39 -27.69 39.53
CA GLN A 142 -3.79 -27.42 39.17
C GLN A 142 -4.52 -26.59 40.24
N GLU A 143 -4.20 -26.79 41.53
CA GLU A 143 -4.77 -25.99 42.63
C GLU A 143 -4.36 -24.52 42.57
N GLU A 144 -3.10 -24.23 42.24
CA GLU A 144 -2.60 -22.86 42.07
C GLU A 144 -3.24 -22.16 40.86
N ILE A 145 -3.45 -22.91 39.78
CA ILE A 145 -4.14 -22.43 38.58
C ILE A 145 -5.61 -22.09 38.90
N ASP A 146 -6.30 -22.95 39.64
CA ASP A 146 -7.70 -22.74 40.01
C ASP A 146 -7.87 -21.58 41.00
N ASP A 147 -6.94 -21.39 41.94
CA ASP A 147 -6.91 -20.21 42.82
C ASP A 147 -6.66 -18.91 42.04
N LEU A 148 -5.68 -18.91 41.13
CA LEU A 148 -5.41 -17.77 40.25
C LEU A 148 -6.67 -17.38 39.48
N LYS A 149 -7.37 -18.35 38.88
CA LYS A 149 -8.62 -18.11 38.14
C LYS A 149 -9.70 -17.50 39.02
N ALA A 150 -9.90 -18.02 40.23
CA ALA A 150 -10.88 -17.46 41.17
C ALA A 150 -10.55 -16.00 41.53
N ARG A 151 -9.27 -15.68 41.70
CA ARG A 151 -8.80 -14.30 41.94
C ARG A 151 -9.00 -13.41 40.73
N LEU A 152 -8.69 -13.88 39.53
CA LEU A 152 -8.87 -13.14 38.28
C LEU A 152 -10.35 -12.85 38.00
N ALA A 153 -11.22 -13.85 38.18
CA ALA A 153 -12.67 -13.70 38.01
C ALA A 153 -13.30 -12.73 39.03
N ALA A 154 -12.67 -12.54 40.18
CA ALA A 154 -13.12 -11.59 41.21
C ALA A 154 -12.71 -10.13 40.92
N ARG A 155 -11.81 -9.89 39.95
CA ARG A 155 -11.40 -8.52 39.62
C ARG A 155 -12.43 -7.83 38.74
N SER A 156 -12.57 -6.51 38.92
CA SER A 156 -13.51 -5.68 38.15
C SER A 156 -12.92 -5.13 36.84
N ASP A 157 -11.59 -5.23 36.69
CA ASP A 157 -10.83 -4.79 35.51
C ASP A 157 -10.77 -5.87 34.42
N ILE A 158 -11.30 -7.08 34.65
CA ILE A 158 -11.38 -8.18 33.68
C ILE A 158 -12.85 -8.45 33.34
N SER A 159 -13.17 -8.54 32.05
CA SER A 159 -14.53 -8.84 31.59
C SER A 159 -14.77 -10.33 31.36
N SER A 160 -13.81 -11.04 30.74
CA SER A 160 -13.86 -12.48 30.53
C SER A 160 -12.46 -13.08 30.38
N ILE A 161 -12.36 -14.38 30.69
CA ILE A 161 -11.16 -15.17 30.51
C ILE A 161 -11.53 -16.45 29.76
N THR A 162 -10.83 -16.72 28.68
CA THR A 162 -10.96 -17.95 27.91
C THR A 162 -9.71 -18.79 28.11
N GLU A 163 -9.88 -20.02 28.55
CA GLU A 163 -8.77 -20.97 28.70
C GLU A 163 -8.53 -21.69 27.39
N THR A 164 -7.27 -21.82 27.01
CA THR A 164 -6.89 -22.55 25.79
C THR A 164 -5.55 -23.24 25.97
N SER A 165 -5.30 -24.26 25.17
CA SER A 165 -3.96 -24.80 25.00
C SER A 165 -3.32 -24.15 23.79
N VAL A 166 -2.11 -23.60 23.98
CA VAL A 166 -1.37 -22.92 22.92
C VAL A 166 0.06 -23.46 22.90
N TYR A 167 0.48 -23.94 21.74
CA TYR A 167 1.86 -24.34 21.51
C TYR A 167 2.30 -24.03 20.08
N SER A 168 3.61 -23.98 19.86
CA SER A 168 4.19 -23.76 18.54
C SER A 168 4.49 -25.11 17.89
N ALA A 169 3.96 -25.33 16.69
CA ALA A 169 4.22 -26.52 15.90
C ALA A 169 4.95 -26.17 14.60
N LYS A 170 5.77 -27.11 14.12
CA LYS A 170 6.24 -27.09 12.74
C LYS A 170 5.26 -27.81 11.84
N VAL A 171 5.08 -27.27 10.66
CA VAL A 171 4.07 -27.74 9.70
C VAL A 171 4.68 -27.85 8.33
N HIS A 172 4.37 -28.94 7.63
CA HIS A 172 4.76 -29.14 6.24
C HIS A 172 3.60 -29.75 5.42
N GLY A 173 3.64 -29.52 4.12
CA GLY A 173 2.67 -30.09 3.19
C GLY A 173 2.87 -31.59 2.98
N ALA A 174 2.02 -32.18 2.13
CA ALA A 174 2.10 -33.59 1.77
C ALA A 174 3.41 -33.95 1.02
N ASP A 175 4.06 -32.97 0.39
CA ASP A 175 5.38 -33.11 -0.23
C ASP A 175 6.47 -32.63 0.74
N GLN A 176 7.41 -33.51 1.10
CA GLN A 176 8.52 -33.22 2.03
C GLN A 176 9.48 -32.12 1.53
N ASN A 177 9.38 -31.72 0.26
CA ASN A 177 10.14 -30.59 -0.29
C ASN A 177 9.49 -29.22 -0.05
N THR A 178 8.32 -29.15 0.60
CA THR A 178 7.69 -27.86 0.98
C THR A 178 8.45 -27.20 2.13
N LEU A 179 8.55 -25.87 2.09
CA LEU A 179 9.22 -25.09 3.14
C LEU A 179 8.47 -25.25 4.47
N GLU A 180 9.15 -25.79 5.50
CA GLU A 180 8.62 -25.86 6.86
C GLU A 180 8.12 -24.48 7.31
N GLN A 181 6.88 -24.43 7.78
CA GLN A 181 6.26 -23.25 8.38
C GLN A 181 6.09 -23.46 9.89
N THR A 182 6.17 -22.38 10.65
CA THR A 182 5.84 -22.41 12.08
C THR A 182 4.43 -21.90 12.29
N VAL A 183 3.64 -22.64 13.06
CA VAL A 183 2.23 -22.35 13.33
C VAL A 183 1.96 -22.36 14.82
N THR A 184 1.18 -21.40 15.29
CA THR A 184 0.61 -21.41 16.63
C THR A 184 -0.63 -22.28 16.61
N VAL A 185 -0.59 -23.40 17.33
CA VAL A 185 -1.74 -24.30 17.48
C VAL A 185 -2.52 -23.87 18.70
N GLU A 186 -3.82 -23.68 18.53
CA GLU A 186 -4.72 -23.26 19.60
C GLU A 186 -5.89 -24.23 19.71
N ILE A 187 -6.09 -24.77 20.91
CA ILE A 187 -7.01 -25.87 21.16
C ILE A 187 -8.07 -25.41 22.16
N PHE A 188 -9.31 -25.43 21.70
CA PHE A 188 -10.49 -25.01 22.46
C PHE A 188 -11.27 -26.23 22.95
N ASP A 189 -11.84 -26.16 24.16
CA ASP A 189 -12.65 -27.25 24.69
C ASP A 189 -13.93 -27.42 23.87
N ASP A 190 -14.69 -26.34 23.73
CA ASP A 190 -15.92 -26.30 22.95
C ASP A 190 -15.76 -25.46 21.67
N PRO A 191 -16.38 -25.87 20.53
CA PRO A 191 -16.37 -25.09 19.30
C PRO A 191 -16.93 -23.66 19.42
N SER A 192 -17.68 -23.36 20.48
CA SER A 192 -18.24 -22.04 20.75
C SER A 192 -17.22 -21.06 21.32
N ASP A 193 -16.24 -21.55 22.08
CA ASP A 193 -15.34 -20.72 22.91
C ASP A 193 -14.39 -19.90 22.05
N ILE A 194 -14.10 -20.39 20.85
CA ILE A 194 -13.31 -19.66 19.86
C ILE A 194 -13.94 -18.31 19.50
N LYS A 195 -15.26 -18.13 19.63
CA LYS A 195 -15.93 -16.86 19.29
C LYS A 195 -15.57 -15.74 20.25
N ASP A 196 -15.19 -16.08 21.47
CA ASP A 196 -14.71 -15.11 22.45
C ASP A 196 -13.26 -14.70 22.13
N ALA A 197 -12.54 -15.48 21.33
CA ALA A 197 -11.15 -15.19 20.98
C ALA A 197 -10.97 -14.61 19.57
N TYR A 198 -11.68 -15.19 18.60
CA TYR A 198 -11.54 -14.92 17.17
C TYR A 198 -12.88 -14.92 16.44
N VAL A 199 -13.04 -13.98 15.51
CA VAL A 199 -14.10 -13.99 14.51
C VAL A 199 -13.62 -14.76 13.28
N LEU A 200 -13.93 -16.06 13.22
CA LEU A 200 -13.57 -16.88 12.07
C LEU A 200 -14.46 -16.58 10.87
N ARG A 201 -13.86 -16.14 9.76
CA ARG A 201 -14.56 -15.85 8.50
C ARG A 201 -13.64 -15.96 7.29
N THR A 202 -14.22 -16.13 6.13
CA THR A 202 -13.50 -16.09 4.85
C THR A 202 -13.12 -14.65 4.49
N ARG A 203 -11.92 -14.43 3.96
CA ARG A 203 -11.47 -13.07 3.59
C ARG A 203 -12.28 -12.42 2.49
N ILE A 204 -12.62 -13.20 1.46
CA ILE A 204 -13.43 -12.72 0.34
C ILE A 204 -14.90 -12.95 0.69
N GLY A 205 -15.60 -11.85 0.99
CA GLY A 205 -17.05 -11.86 1.26
C GLY A 205 -17.43 -12.06 2.71
N HIS A 206 -16.47 -12.26 3.63
CA HIS A 206 -16.70 -12.32 5.08
C HIS A 206 -17.75 -13.36 5.51
N ASN A 207 -17.79 -14.51 4.83
CA ASN A 207 -18.69 -15.60 5.23
C ASN A 207 -18.19 -16.23 6.54
N PRO A 208 -19.04 -16.41 7.56
CA PRO A 208 -18.65 -16.95 8.85
C PRO A 208 -18.23 -18.42 8.75
N ILE A 209 -17.22 -18.79 9.53
CA ILE A 209 -16.69 -20.15 9.66
C ILE A 209 -16.95 -20.62 11.09
N ALA A 210 -17.28 -21.91 11.26
CA ALA A 210 -17.46 -22.52 12.56
C ALA A 210 -16.39 -23.60 12.78
N LEU A 211 -15.86 -23.66 14.00
CA LEU A 211 -14.99 -24.75 14.42
C LEU A 211 -15.82 -26.05 14.57
N ASN A 212 -15.22 -27.21 14.31
CA ASN A 212 -15.87 -28.51 14.45
C ASN A 212 -14.88 -29.60 14.87
N ASP A 213 -15.40 -30.79 15.21
CA ASP A 213 -14.61 -31.93 15.68
C ASP A 213 -14.10 -32.85 14.55
N GLU A 214 -14.18 -32.40 13.29
CA GLU A 214 -13.83 -33.18 12.10
C GLU A 214 -12.52 -32.74 11.44
N GLY A 215 -12.04 -31.53 11.75
CA GLY A 215 -10.80 -30.99 11.18
C GLY A 215 -10.42 -29.65 11.77
N ALA A 216 -9.17 -29.24 11.53
CA ALA A 216 -8.64 -27.97 12.00
C ALA A 216 -8.92 -26.84 11.01
N VAL A 217 -9.13 -25.63 11.54
CA VAL A 217 -9.21 -24.39 10.75
C VAL A 217 -7.83 -23.77 10.70
N ILE A 218 -7.31 -23.50 9.51
CA ILE A 218 -5.99 -22.88 9.32
C ILE A 218 -6.12 -21.47 8.74
N THR A 219 -5.05 -20.67 8.87
CA THR A 219 -5.04 -19.33 8.28
C THR A 219 -4.77 -19.35 6.77
N GLU A 220 -5.34 -18.39 6.05
CA GLU A 220 -5.21 -18.24 4.59
C GLU A 220 -3.76 -18.24 4.13
N ARG A 221 -2.89 -17.50 4.82
CA ARG A 221 -1.49 -17.43 4.41
C ARG A 221 -0.76 -18.76 4.53
N LEU A 222 -1.06 -19.55 5.57
CA LEU A 222 -0.50 -20.88 5.72
C LEU A 222 -0.93 -21.79 4.56
N ALA A 223 -2.22 -21.73 4.21
CA ALA A 223 -2.77 -22.48 3.09
C ALA A 223 -2.13 -22.09 1.75
N GLU A 224 -1.92 -20.78 1.51
CA GLU A 224 -1.22 -20.28 0.31
C GLU A 224 0.24 -20.78 0.22
N ASN A 225 0.99 -20.71 1.32
CA ASN A 225 2.40 -21.10 1.36
C ASN A 225 2.62 -22.60 1.11
N LEU A 226 1.67 -23.44 1.55
CA LEU A 226 1.72 -24.89 1.41
C LEU A 226 0.89 -25.43 0.23
N ASP A 227 0.25 -24.55 -0.57
CA ASP A 227 -0.69 -24.88 -1.65
C ASP A 227 -1.83 -25.83 -1.22
N LEU A 228 -2.38 -25.58 -0.02
CA LEU A 228 -3.44 -26.38 0.60
C LEU A 228 -4.83 -25.79 0.35
N LYS A 229 -5.83 -26.66 0.25
CA LYS A 229 -7.26 -26.29 0.11
C LYS A 229 -8.10 -26.93 1.20
N LYS A 230 -9.32 -26.41 1.34
CA LYS A 230 -10.34 -27.01 2.21
C LYS A 230 -10.52 -28.50 1.89
N GLY A 231 -10.39 -29.34 2.89
CA GLY A 231 -10.52 -30.80 2.79
C GLY A 231 -9.19 -31.55 2.60
N ASP A 232 -8.08 -30.86 2.31
CA ASP A 232 -6.76 -31.48 2.21
C ASP A 232 -6.21 -31.81 3.61
N THR A 233 -5.15 -32.62 3.65
CA THR A 233 -4.40 -32.94 4.88
C THR A 233 -2.99 -32.37 4.83
N PHE A 234 -2.45 -32.08 6.02
CA PHE A 234 -1.08 -31.62 6.21
C PHE A 234 -0.47 -32.26 7.45
N PHE A 235 0.85 -32.19 7.59
CA PHE A 235 1.55 -32.77 8.72
C PHE A 235 2.00 -31.68 9.69
N MET A 236 1.82 -31.94 10.99
CA MET A 236 2.12 -31.03 12.08
C MET A 236 2.82 -31.78 13.22
N GLU A 237 3.79 -31.15 13.87
CA GLU A 237 4.40 -31.72 15.09
C GLU A 237 3.53 -31.44 16.33
N ASP A 238 3.40 -32.43 17.23
CA ASP A 238 2.82 -32.24 18.57
C ASP A 238 3.85 -31.64 19.57
N GLU A 239 3.45 -31.40 20.82
CA GLU A 239 4.37 -30.89 21.86
C GLU A 239 5.59 -31.81 22.12
N ASP A 240 5.45 -33.11 21.85
CA ASP A 240 6.48 -34.14 22.06
C ASP A 240 7.35 -34.36 20.79
N GLY A 241 7.04 -33.68 19.68
CA GLY A 241 7.72 -33.80 18.40
C GLY A 241 7.26 -34.97 17.52
N ASN A 242 6.14 -35.63 17.84
CA ASN A 242 5.53 -36.64 16.98
C ASN A 242 4.77 -35.98 15.83
N GLN A 243 4.81 -36.61 14.65
CA GLN A 243 4.06 -36.11 13.49
C GLN A 243 2.59 -36.53 13.54
N LEU A 244 1.70 -35.55 13.35
CA LEU A 244 0.26 -35.67 13.26
C LEU A 244 -0.22 -35.34 11.86
N GLU A 245 -1.06 -36.20 11.29
CA GLU A 245 -1.77 -35.90 10.04
C GLU A 245 -3.09 -35.18 10.37
N VAL A 246 -3.16 -33.90 10.00
CA VAL A 246 -4.27 -33.00 10.33
C VAL A 246 -5.10 -32.72 9.08
N LYS A 247 -6.42 -32.82 9.18
CA LYS A 247 -7.35 -32.50 8.08
C LYS A 247 -7.85 -31.07 8.19
N ILE A 248 -7.90 -30.36 7.06
CA ILE A 248 -8.39 -28.98 6.98
C ILE A 248 -9.92 -28.97 6.89
N SER A 249 -10.59 -28.41 7.90
CA SER A 249 -12.03 -28.19 7.88
C SER A 249 -12.40 -26.92 7.11
N ASP A 250 -11.70 -25.81 7.35
CA ASP A 250 -11.91 -24.53 6.69
C ASP A 250 -10.64 -23.65 6.75
N ILE A 251 -10.64 -22.56 5.99
CA ILE A 251 -9.54 -21.60 5.91
C ILE A 251 -10.05 -20.23 6.34
N SER A 252 -9.53 -19.68 7.44
CA SER A 252 -9.94 -18.39 8.00
C SER A 252 -8.97 -17.27 7.61
N GLU A 253 -9.49 -16.05 7.53
CA GLU A 253 -8.64 -14.87 7.41
C GLU A 253 -7.93 -14.57 8.73
N LEU A 254 -6.64 -14.23 8.62
CA LEU A 254 -5.79 -13.69 9.68
C LEU A 254 -4.60 -13.01 9.01
N TYR A 255 -4.16 -11.86 9.53
CA TYR A 255 -3.18 -11.02 8.84
C TYR A 255 -1.76 -11.17 9.36
N ILE A 256 -1.59 -11.65 10.59
CA ILE A 256 -0.29 -11.79 11.25
C ILE A 256 -0.15 -13.22 11.79
N TYR A 257 0.98 -13.85 11.48
CA TYR A 257 1.33 -15.21 11.86
C TYR A 257 0.40 -16.30 11.30
N HIS A 258 0.78 -17.55 11.54
CA HIS A 258 -0.01 -18.71 11.17
C HIS A 258 -0.63 -19.31 12.41
N HIS A 259 -1.93 -19.56 12.34
CA HIS A 259 -2.67 -20.20 13.42
C HIS A 259 -3.39 -21.44 12.89
N CYS A 260 -3.47 -22.45 13.75
CA CYS A 260 -4.23 -23.67 13.53
C CYS A 260 -5.17 -23.86 14.71
N TYR A 261 -6.46 -23.75 14.45
CA TYR A 261 -7.50 -23.85 15.45
C TYR A 261 -8.12 -25.25 15.40
N MET A 262 -8.22 -25.92 16.53
CA MET A 262 -8.93 -27.21 16.63
C MET A 262 -9.60 -27.37 18.00
N THR A 263 -10.47 -28.37 18.10
CA THR A 263 -11.09 -28.71 19.39
C THR A 263 -10.28 -29.75 20.13
N GLU A 264 -10.37 -29.76 21.46
CA GLU A 264 -9.79 -30.79 22.34
C GLU A 264 -10.27 -32.19 21.92
N SER A 265 -11.56 -32.30 21.55
CA SER A 265 -12.15 -33.54 21.04
C SER A 265 -11.48 -34.03 19.76
N TYR A 266 -11.09 -33.14 18.84
CA TYR A 266 -10.37 -33.51 17.62
C TYR A 266 -8.90 -33.83 17.91
N TYR A 267 -8.22 -33.01 18.73
CA TYR A 267 -6.84 -33.25 19.12
C TYR A 267 -6.67 -34.62 19.78
N ARG A 268 -7.56 -34.98 20.71
CA ARG A 268 -7.54 -36.28 21.38
C ARG A 268 -7.75 -37.46 20.43
N LYS A 269 -8.49 -37.28 19.34
CA LYS A 269 -8.61 -38.32 18.28
C LYS A 269 -7.29 -38.52 17.53
N LEU A 270 -6.47 -37.48 17.40
CA LEU A 270 -5.18 -37.51 16.71
C LEU A 270 -4.06 -38.07 17.60
N THR A 271 -3.95 -37.60 18.83
CA THR A 271 -2.82 -37.92 19.73
C THR A 271 -3.13 -39.04 20.74
N GLY A 272 -4.41 -39.27 21.03
CA GLY A 272 -4.85 -40.13 22.13
C GLY A 272 -4.66 -39.52 23.52
N GLN A 273 -4.14 -38.30 23.62
CA GLN A 273 -3.87 -37.58 24.86
C GLN A 273 -4.74 -36.33 24.97
N SER A 274 -4.88 -35.80 26.19
CA SER A 274 -5.54 -34.52 26.44
C SER A 274 -4.53 -33.40 26.55
N CYS A 275 -4.92 -32.20 26.09
CA CYS A 275 -4.04 -31.04 26.17
C CYS A 275 -3.96 -30.48 27.59
N SER A 276 -2.80 -29.89 27.89
CA SER A 276 -2.64 -29.06 29.08
C SER A 276 -3.00 -27.61 28.74
N LYS A 277 -3.92 -27.03 29.52
CA LYS A 277 -4.37 -25.64 29.34
C LYS A 277 -3.33 -24.68 29.89
N LYS A 278 -2.41 -24.26 29.02
CA LYS A 278 -1.25 -23.43 29.37
C LYS A 278 -1.42 -21.96 29.01
N ALA A 279 -2.55 -21.54 28.45
CA ALA A 279 -2.77 -20.15 28.05
C ALA A 279 -4.15 -19.62 28.46
N LEU A 280 -4.17 -18.33 28.79
CA LEU A 280 -5.37 -17.56 29.15
C LEU A 280 -5.48 -16.39 28.19
N PHE A 281 -6.62 -16.27 27.53
CA PHE A 281 -7.00 -15.07 26.77
C PHE A 281 -7.81 -14.16 27.68
N ILE A 282 -7.36 -12.92 27.83
CA ILE A 282 -7.88 -11.97 28.81
C ILE A 282 -8.55 -10.82 28.06
N HIS A 283 -9.79 -10.53 28.44
CA HIS A 283 -10.47 -9.31 28.05
C HIS A 283 -10.45 -8.32 29.22
N VAL A 284 -10.05 -7.09 28.94
CA VAL A 284 -9.86 -6.03 29.93
C VAL A 284 -11.03 -5.07 29.83
N ASN A 285 -11.58 -4.70 30.98
CA ASN A 285 -12.59 -3.66 31.08
C ASN A 285 -11.92 -2.34 31.47
N GLY A 286 -11.43 -1.59 30.47
CA GLY A 286 -10.82 -0.29 30.70
C GLY A 286 -9.89 0.18 29.59
N ASP A 287 -9.25 1.33 29.83
CA ASP A 287 -8.25 1.89 28.91
C ASP A 287 -6.87 1.23 29.09
N GLN A 288 -5.94 1.48 28.16
CA GLN A 288 -4.56 1.00 28.17
C GLN A 288 -3.82 1.12 29.52
N ALA A 289 -4.13 2.15 30.33
CA ALA A 289 -3.51 2.30 31.65
C ALA A 289 -3.91 1.17 32.63
N VAL A 290 -5.13 0.65 32.49
CA VAL A 290 -5.64 -0.49 33.26
C VAL A 290 -4.95 -1.76 32.80
N SER A 291 -4.89 -2.02 31.48
CA SER A 291 -4.18 -3.18 30.91
C SER A 291 -2.72 -3.23 31.37
N LYS A 292 -2.02 -2.10 31.37
CA LYS A 292 -0.62 -2.03 31.81
C LYS A 292 -0.44 -2.28 33.31
N LYS A 293 -1.38 -1.82 34.14
CA LYS A 293 -1.38 -2.12 35.57
C LYS A 293 -1.63 -3.61 35.79
N LEU A 294 -2.63 -4.16 35.11
CA LEU A 294 -2.96 -5.58 35.15
C LEU A 294 -1.77 -6.44 34.72
N GLN A 295 -1.05 -6.04 33.66
CA GLN A 295 0.17 -6.72 33.23
C GLN A 295 1.21 -6.79 34.35
N ASN A 296 1.49 -5.68 35.02
CA ASN A 296 2.48 -5.66 36.11
C ASN A 296 2.02 -6.52 37.30
N ASP A 297 0.75 -6.41 37.70
CA ASP A 297 0.18 -7.21 38.80
C ASP A 297 0.30 -8.71 38.50
N LEU A 298 0.02 -9.13 37.26
CA LEU A 298 0.05 -10.53 36.83
C LEU A 298 1.45 -11.06 36.56
N MET A 299 2.42 -10.20 36.22
CA MET A 299 3.83 -10.61 36.13
C MET A 299 4.44 -10.99 37.49
N GLU A 300 3.88 -10.52 38.60
CA GLU A 300 4.33 -10.88 39.95
C GLU A 300 3.78 -12.25 40.42
N GLU A 301 2.81 -12.82 39.71
CA GLU A 301 2.22 -14.11 40.05
C GLU A 301 3.16 -15.26 39.68
N PRO A 302 3.50 -16.16 40.63
CA PRO A 302 4.45 -17.24 40.39
C PRO A 302 3.94 -18.28 39.38
N CYS A 303 2.62 -18.33 39.15
CA CYS A 303 1.97 -19.27 38.24
C CYS A 303 2.01 -18.80 36.78
N ILE A 304 2.34 -17.52 36.52
CA ILE A 304 2.36 -16.92 35.18
C ILE A 304 3.81 -16.86 34.69
N SER A 305 4.09 -17.52 33.57
CA SER A 305 5.42 -17.55 32.94
C SER A 305 5.65 -16.36 32.02
N SER A 306 4.61 -15.93 31.30
CA SER A 306 4.65 -14.74 30.45
C SER A 306 3.29 -14.10 30.32
N ILE A 307 3.24 -12.79 30.15
CA ILE A 307 2.01 -12.05 29.87
C ILE A 307 2.29 -10.91 28.90
N GLY A 308 1.37 -10.68 27.97
CA GLY A 308 1.44 -9.59 27.02
C GLY A 308 0.05 -9.11 26.61
N PHE A 309 -0.12 -7.80 26.56
CA PHE A 309 -1.30 -7.14 26.01
C PHE A 309 -1.01 -6.55 24.63
N TYR A 310 -2.04 -6.50 23.80
CA TYR A 310 -1.94 -5.95 22.45
C TYR A 310 -1.85 -4.43 22.43
N ASP A 311 -2.19 -3.72 23.51
CA ASP A 311 -2.04 -2.26 23.62
C ASP A 311 -0.62 -1.78 23.27
N ASP A 312 0.41 -2.42 23.83
CA ASP A 312 1.80 -2.07 23.53
C ASP A 312 2.17 -2.39 22.08
N THR A 313 1.60 -3.48 21.54
CA THR A 313 1.76 -3.88 20.14
C THR A 313 1.11 -2.85 19.20
N LEU A 314 -0.13 -2.42 19.49
CA LEU A 314 -0.86 -1.39 18.75
C LEU A 314 -0.14 -0.04 18.78
N ASN A 315 0.48 0.33 19.91
CA ASN A 315 1.28 1.55 20.00
C ASN A 315 2.57 1.49 19.18
N ASN A 316 3.23 0.33 19.16
CA ASN A 316 4.38 0.09 18.29
C ASN A 316 3.97 0.19 16.81
N PHE A 317 2.83 -0.39 16.43
CA PHE A 317 2.27 -0.27 15.09
C PHE A 317 1.90 1.17 14.74
N SER A 318 1.22 1.91 15.62
CA SER A 318 0.91 3.33 15.43
C SER A 318 2.17 4.16 15.20
N SER A 319 3.24 3.85 15.93
CA SER A 319 4.56 4.49 15.74
C SER A 319 5.23 4.11 14.42
N MET A 320 5.08 2.85 13.97
CA MET A 320 5.53 2.39 12.67
C MET A 320 4.76 3.08 11.53
N VAL A 321 3.45 3.22 11.64
CA VAL A 321 2.59 3.95 10.70
C VAL A 321 2.98 5.42 10.63
N LYS A 322 3.23 6.07 11.76
CA LYS A 322 3.77 7.44 11.79
C LYS A 322 5.13 7.53 11.11
N SER A 323 5.95 6.47 11.18
CA SER A 323 7.22 6.42 10.46
C SER A 323 7.03 6.27 8.95
N LEU A 324 5.97 5.59 8.49
CA LEU A 324 5.58 5.55 7.07
C LEU A 324 5.17 6.94 6.55
N ASP A 325 4.71 7.86 7.41
CA ASP A 325 4.42 9.24 7.00
C ASP A 325 5.67 9.93 6.44
N LEU A 326 6.87 9.59 6.92
CA LEU A 326 8.12 10.10 6.33
C LEU A 326 8.32 9.64 4.89
N ILE A 327 7.94 8.39 4.58
CA ILE A 327 7.99 7.85 3.22
C ILE A 327 6.96 8.56 2.34
N VAL A 328 5.74 8.77 2.85
CA VAL A 328 4.70 9.53 2.14
C VAL A 328 5.18 10.95 1.85
N TRP A 329 5.80 11.64 2.82
CA TRP A 329 6.39 12.96 2.63
C TRP A 329 7.51 12.97 1.58
N ALA A 330 8.39 11.96 1.60
CA ALA A 330 9.41 11.82 0.58
C ALA A 330 8.78 11.68 -0.82
N LEU A 331 7.76 10.84 -0.97
CA LEU A 331 7.03 10.66 -2.23
C LEU A 331 6.27 11.91 -2.67
N ILE A 332 5.72 12.69 -1.74
CA ILE A 332 5.10 14.00 -2.01
C ILE A 332 6.12 14.96 -2.61
N ILE A 333 7.29 15.09 -1.98
CA ILE A 333 8.34 16.00 -2.44
C ILE A 333 8.88 15.54 -3.80
N SER A 334 9.13 14.24 -3.98
CA SER A 334 9.56 13.67 -5.26
C SER A 334 8.52 13.88 -6.36
N SER A 335 7.23 13.68 -6.06
CA SER A 335 6.14 13.88 -7.02
C SER A 335 5.98 15.35 -7.40
N MET A 336 6.17 16.27 -6.44
CA MET A 336 6.18 17.71 -6.70
C MET A 336 7.37 18.10 -7.59
N ALA A 337 8.57 17.60 -7.30
CA ALA A 337 9.76 17.86 -8.11
C ALA A 337 9.59 17.32 -9.54
N LEU A 338 9.07 16.10 -9.67
CA LEU A 338 8.76 15.49 -10.96
C LEU A 338 7.72 16.32 -11.73
N ALA A 339 6.65 16.75 -11.06
CA ALA A 339 5.64 17.62 -11.66
C ALA A 339 6.25 18.94 -12.15
N PHE A 340 7.13 19.56 -11.37
CA PHE A 340 7.82 20.80 -11.74
C PHE A 340 8.67 20.63 -12.99
N VAL A 341 9.49 19.58 -13.06
CA VAL A 341 10.34 19.30 -14.22
C VAL A 341 9.50 19.02 -15.46
N VAL A 342 8.51 18.13 -15.35
CA VAL A 342 7.68 17.71 -16.47
C VAL A 342 6.80 18.86 -16.95
N LEU A 343 5.95 19.41 -16.08
CA LEU A 343 5.01 20.46 -16.47
C LEU A 343 5.73 21.76 -16.81
N GLY A 344 6.78 22.12 -16.07
CA GLY A 344 7.58 23.32 -16.36
C GLY A 344 8.18 23.28 -17.76
N ASN A 345 8.83 22.17 -18.12
CA ASN A 345 9.38 22.00 -19.47
C ASN A 345 8.30 22.01 -20.55
N LEU A 346 7.16 21.36 -20.30
CA LEU A 346 6.05 21.34 -21.25
C LEU A 346 5.38 22.71 -21.43
N ILE A 347 5.31 23.51 -20.36
CA ILE A 347 4.85 24.89 -20.41
C ILE A 347 5.82 25.73 -21.23
N ASN A 348 7.12 25.66 -20.94
CA ASN A 348 8.14 26.40 -21.67
C ASN A 348 8.11 26.08 -23.16
N ILE A 349 8.00 24.80 -23.53
CA ILE A 349 7.85 24.37 -24.93
C ILE A 349 6.55 24.95 -25.54
N ASN A 350 5.40 24.87 -24.84
CA ASN A 350 4.13 25.43 -25.33
C ASN A 350 4.25 26.92 -25.66
N VAL A 351 4.89 27.64 -24.75
CA VAL A 351 5.02 29.10 -24.81
C VAL A 351 5.95 29.49 -25.95
N SER A 352 7.07 28.79 -26.11
CA SER A 352 8.02 29.00 -27.21
C SER A 352 7.37 28.70 -28.57
N GLU A 353 6.68 27.56 -28.71
CA GLU A 353 6.02 27.18 -29.97
C GLU A 353 4.86 28.13 -30.35
N ARG A 354 4.15 28.69 -29.36
CA ARG A 354 3.01 29.60 -29.58
C ARG A 354 3.34 31.06 -29.35
N GLN A 355 4.62 31.42 -29.30
CA GLN A 355 5.05 32.80 -29.00
C GLN A 355 4.43 33.82 -29.97
N ARG A 356 4.31 33.48 -31.27
CA ARG A 356 3.68 34.34 -32.28
C ARG A 356 2.16 34.46 -32.10
N GLU A 357 1.48 33.38 -31.74
CA GLU A 357 0.04 33.39 -31.42
C GLU A 357 -0.20 34.30 -30.20
N ILE A 358 0.62 34.16 -29.17
CA ILE A 358 0.57 34.96 -27.95
C ILE A 358 0.86 36.44 -28.24
N ALA A 359 1.87 36.75 -29.05
CA ALA A 359 2.21 38.11 -29.45
C ALA A 359 1.06 38.77 -30.23
N THR A 360 0.44 38.04 -31.16
CA THR A 360 -0.71 38.52 -31.93
C THR A 360 -1.91 38.81 -31.01
N LEU A 361 -2.20 37.93 -30.05
CA LEU A 361 -3.25 38.18 -29.05
C LEU A 361 -2.97 39.45 -28.22
N LYS A 362 -1.72 39.64 -27.77
CA LYS A 362 -1.33 40.85 -27.04
C LYS A 362 -1.46 42.12 -27.91
N VAL A 363 -1.11 42.06 -29.19
CA VAL A 363 -1.27 43.19 -30.15
C VAL A 363 -2.74 43.52 -30.40
N LEU A 364 -3.62 42.51 -30.43
CA LEU A 364 -5.07 42.69 -30.55
C LEU A 364 -5.72 43.24 -29.26
N GLY A 365 -4.93 43.56 -28.23
CA GLY A 365 -5.41 44.22 -27.01
C GLY A 365 -5.82 43.25 -25.88
N PHE A 366 -5.55 41.94 -26.00
CA PHE A 366 -5.83 41.01 -24.91
C PHE A 366 -5.00 41.34 -23.67
N ARG A 367 -5.63 41.30 -22.51
CA ARG A 367 -4.98 41.54 -21.21
C ARG A 367 -4.06 40.36 -20.87
N ARG A 368 -3.00 40.62 -20.10
CA ARG A 368 -2.05 39.58 -19.64
C ARG A 368 -2.76 38.37 -19.00
N ARG A 369 -3.80 38.62 -18.18
CA ARG A 369 -4.60 37.57 -17.54
C ARG A 369 -5.41 36.74 -18.54
N GLU A 370 -5.90 37.32 -19.63
CA GLU A 370 -6.69 36.61 -20.64
C GLU A 370 -5.80 35.64 -21.44
N VAL A 371 -4.59 36.10 -21.78
CA VAL A 371 -3.57 35.27 -22.44
C VAL A 371 -3.10 34.13 -21.51
N GLN A 372 -2.83 34.43 -20.23
CA GLN A 372 -2.46 33.43 -19.23
C GLN A 372 -3.56 32.37 -19.05
N ASN A 373 -4.81 32.80 -18.89
CA ASN A 373 -5.95 31.89 -18.74
C ASN A 373 -6.15 31.00 -19.96
N TYR A 374 -5.90 31.52 -21.18
CA TYR A 374 -5.98 30.71 -22.40
C TYR A 374 -4.98 29.56 -22.40
N ILE A 375 -3.72 29.81 -22.01
CA ILE A 375 -2.66 28.80 -21.97
C ILE A 375 -2.86 27.83 -20.80
N TYR A 376 -3.15 28.35 -19.60
CA TYR A 376 -3.36 27.52 -18.41
C TYR A 376 -4.57 26.62 -18.53
N LYS A 377 -5.59 27.02 -19.29
CA LYS A 377 -6.76 26.17 -19.54
C LYS A 377 -6.37 24.85 -20.19
N GLU A 378 -5.46 24.88 -21.17
CA GLU A 378 -4.98 23.65 -21.81
C GLU A 378 -4.22 22.77 -20.81
N ASN A 379 -3.28 23.35 -20.06
CA ASN A 379 -2.49 22.61 -19.08
C ASN A 379 -3.37 22.02 -17.97
N ASN A 380 -4.35 22.76 -17.47
CA ASN A 380 -5.25 22.28 -16.44
C ASN A 380 -6.08 21.08 -16.91
N ILE A 381 -6.56 21.11 -18.17
CA ILE A 381 -7.26 19.96 -18.75
C ILE A 381 -6.33 18.74 -18.83
N LEU A 382 -5.08 18.94 -19.29
CA LEU A 382 -4.10 17.86 -19.38
C LEU A 382 -3.75 17.31 -17.99
N THR A 383 -3.63 18.16 -16.98
CA THR A 383 -3.36 17.75 -15.59
C THR A 383 -4.53 16.97 -15.02
N ILE A 384 -5.77 17.36 -15.28
CA ILE A 384 -6.96 16.63 -14.84
C ILE A 384 -7.02 15.25 -15.50
N ILE A 385 -6.82 15.17 -16.83
CA ILE A 385 -6.79 13.89 -17.54
C ILE A 385 -5.63 13.02 -17.03
N GLY A 386 -4.46 13.61 -16.84
CA GLY A 386 -3.28 12.97 -16.28
C GLY A 386 -3.55 12.38 -14.89
N ALA A 387 -4.10 13.18 -13.98
CA ALA A 387 -4.48 12.74 -12.65
C ALA A 387 -5.49 11.59 -12.70
N LEU A 388 -6.57 11.72 -13.50
CA LEU A 388 -7.57 10.66 -13.66
C LEU A 388 -6.98 9.36 -14.22
N SER A 389 -6.06 9.44 -15.18
CA SER A 389 -5.35 8.26 -15.71
C SER A 389 -4.27 7.74 -14.75
N GLY A 390 -3.79 8.58 -13.84
CA GLY A 390 -2.79 8.24 -12.83
C GLY A 390 -3.37 7.45 -11.65
N LEU A 391 -4.66 7.62 -11.34
CA LEU A 391 -5.32 6.82 -10.29
C LEU A 391 -5.27 5.30 -10.56
N PRO A 392 -5.73 4.79 -11.73
CA PRO A 392 -5.65 3.34 -12.00
C PRO A 392 -4.19 2.88 -12.16
N LEU A 393 -3.31 3.71 -12.71
CA LEU A 393 -1.88 3.41 -12.82
C LEU A 393 -1.22 3.27 -11.44
N GLY A 394 -1.57 4.17 -10.50
CA GLY A 394 -1.12 4.14 -9.12
C GLY A 394 -1.66 2.94 -8.35
N ASN A 395 -2.92 2.58 -8.57
CA ASN A 395 -3.49 1.36 -7.97
C ASN A 395 -2.78 0.11 -8.46
N TRP A 396 -2.49 0.03 -9.77
CA TRP A 396 -1.73 -1.08 -10.34
C TRP A 396 -0.30 -1.14 -9.77
N LEU A 397 0.38 0.00 -9.69
CA LEU A 397 1.75 0.09 -9.16
C LEU A 397 1.80 -0.28 -7.68
N HIS A 398 0.85 0.22 -6.87
CA HIS A 398 0.69 -0.13 -5.46
C HIS A 398 0.51 -1.64 -5.28
N HIS A 399 -0.41 -2.25 -6.04
CA HIS A 399 -0.68 -3.67 -5.95
C HIS A 399 0.56 -4.51 -6.29
N TYR A 400 1.28 -4.11 -7.34
CA TYR A 400 2.54 -4.75 -7.74
C TYR A 400 3.60 -4.65 -6.63
N ILE A 401 3.79 -3.47 -6.05
CA ILE A 401 4.76 -3.27 -4.96
C ILE A 401 4.37 -4.10 -3.74
N MET A 402 3.09 -4.11 -3.36
CA MET A 402 2.60 -4.92 -2.24
C MET A 402 2.83 -6.42 -2.45
N SER A 403 2.57 -6.92 -3.67
CA SER A 403 2.83 -8.34 -3.99
C SER A 403 4.31 -8.74 -3.89
N CYS A 404 5.24 -7.79 -4.02
CA CYS A 404 6.67 -8.05 -3.88
C CYS A 404 7.18 -7.98 -2.43
N ILE A 405 6.42 -7.35 -1.52
CA ILE A 405 6.81 -7.14 -0.12
C ILE A 405 6.15 -8.17 0.81
N GLU A 406 5.21 -8.95 0.30
CA GLU A 406 4.56 -10.00 1.06
C GLU A 406 5.55 -10.98 1.67
N MET A 407 5.39 -11.20 2.97
CA MET A 407 6.22 -12.10 3.75
C MET A 407 5.45 -13.39 4.03
N ASP A 408 6.15 -14.44 4.43
CA ASP A 408 5.52 -15.74 4.64
C ASP A 408 4.46 -15.69 5.75
N PHE A 409 4.64 -14.85 6.76
CA PHE A 409 3.79 -14.77 7.95
C PHE A 409 2.90 -13.52 8.03
N VAL A 410 2.83 -12.68 6.98
CA VAL A 410 2.03 -11.44 7.00
C VAL A 410 1.27 -11.25 5.71
N ILE A 411 -0.03 -10.94 5.82
CA ILE A 411 -0.86 -10.47 4.72
C ILE A 411 -1.05 -8.97 4.86
N PHE A 412 -0.75 -8.18 3.83
CA PHE A 412 -1.11 -6.76 3.80
C PHE A 412 -2.45 -6.54 3.10
N GLY A 413 -3.20 -5.53 3.53
CA GLY A 413 -4.39 -5.08 2.82
C GLY A 413 -4.01 -4.54 1.43
N ARG A 414 -4.49 -5.11 0.33
CA ARG A 414 -4.13 -4.66 -1.04
C ARG A 414 -5.07 -3.59 -1.61
N PHE A 415 -5.74 -2.83 -0.74
CA PHE A 415 -6.70 -1.82 -1.17
C PHE A 415 -6.24 -0.42 -0.74
N VAL A 416 -6.46 0.55 -1.63
CA VAL A 416 -6.22 1.97 -1.36
C VAL A 416 -7.54 2.60 -0.93
N LYS A 417 -7.56 3.30 0.21
CA LYS A 417 -8.80 3.91 0.71
C LYS A 417 -9.26 5.01 -0.26
N PRO A 418 -10.59 5.21 -0.48
CA PRO A 418 -11.10 6.26 -1.38
C PRO A 418 -10.57 7.66 -1.06
N PHE A 419 -10.35 7.95 0.22
CA PHE A 419 -9.76 9.20 0.69
C PHE A 419 -8.34 9.43 0.13
N SER A 420 -7.53 8.38 0.08
CA SER A 420 -6.16 8.40 -0.44
C SER A 420 -6.11 8.65 -1.96
N PHE A 421 -7.09 8.15 -2.72
CA PHE A 421 -7.25 8.52 -4.12
C PHE A 421 -7.61 10.00 -4.27
N ALA A 422 -8.55 10.49 -3.47
CA ALA A 422 -9.00 11.88 -3.53
C ALA A 422 -7.86 12.85 -3.22
N ILE A 423 -7.12 12.62 -2.13
CA ILE A 423 -6.00 13.50 -1.74
C ILE A 423 -4.87 13.45 -2.78
N SER A 424 -4.58 12.28 -3.36
CA SER A 424 -3.58 12.15 -4.43
C SER A 424 -3.96 12.92 -5.69
N ALA A 425 -5.23 12.85 -6.10
CA ALA A 425 -5.74 13.63 -7.22
C ALA A 425 -5.69 15.14 -6.95
N ILE A 426 -6.14 15.56 -5.76
CA ILE A 426 -6.16 16.97 -5.33
C ILE A 426 -4.73 17.54 -5.30
N LEU A 427 -3.79 16.81 -4.70
CA LEU A 427 -2.38 17.23 -4.65
C LEU A 427 -1.75 17.30 -6.03
N THR A 428 -2.03 16.33 -6.91
CA THR A 428 -1.54 16.35 -8.30
C THR A 428 -2.03 17.59 -9.05
N VAL A 429 -3.33 17.91 -8.93
CA VAL A 429 -3.89 19.12 -9.55
C VAL A 429 -3.31 20.37 -8.89
N GLY A 430 -3.15 20.37 -7.57
CA GLY A 430 -2.51 21.44 -6.80
C GLY A 430 -1.08 21.72 -7.26
N PHE A 431 -0.27 20.69 -7.49
CA PHE A 431 1.08 20.82 -8.05
C PHE A 431 1.04 21.41 -9.45
N GLY A 432 0.11 20.97 -10.30
CA GLY A 432 -0.07 21.57 -11.63
C GLY A 432 -0.38 23.07 -11.58
N ILE A 433 -1.24 23.49 -10.65
CA ILE A 433 -1.54 24.92 -10.42
C ILE A 433 -0.30 25.66 -9.91
N LEU A 434 0.44 25.08 -8.96
CA LEU A 434 1.66 25.66 -8.41
C LEU A 434 2.72 25.86 -9.51
N VAL A 435 2.93 24.86 -10.37
CA VAL A 435 3.86 24.97 -11.51
C VAL A 435 3.40 26.04 -12.49
N ASN A 436 2.10 26.10 -12.82
CA ASN A 436 1.56 27.16 -13.67
C ASN A 436 1.84 28.55 -13.09
N LEU A 437 1.64 28.73 -11.78
CA LEU A 437 1.92 29.99 -11.06
C LEU A 437 3.41 30.33 -11.08
N ALA A 438 4.29 29.36 -10.86
CA ALA A 438 5.74 29.55 -10.91
C ALA A 438 6.20 29.99 -12.32
N MET A 439 5.63 29.40 -13.36
CA MET A 439 5.95 29.71 -14.77
C MET A 439 5.27 30.99 -15.30
N ARG A 440 4.51 31.69 -14.46
CA ARG A 440 3.80 32.92 -14.86
C ARG A 440 4.74 34.04 -15.30
N LYS A 441 5.90 34.19 -14.65
CA LYS A 441 6.88 35.23 -15.01
C LYS A 441 7.40 35.06 -16.43
N ASN A 442 7.69 33.81 -16.84
CA ASN A 442 8.18 33.49 -18.18
C ASN A 442 7.19 33.90 -19.30
N LEU A 443 5.88 33.91 -19.01
CA LEU A 443 4.84 34.37 -19.95
C LEU A 443 4.75 35.90 -20.07
N ASP A 444 5.02 36.60 -18.96
CA ASP A 444 4.91 38.05 -18.88
C ASP A 444 6.10 38.76 -19.53
N GLU A 445 7.29 38.14 -19.52
CA GLU A 445 8.54 38.68 -20.07
C GLU A 445 8.67 38.57 -21.60
N ILE A 446 7.73 37.91 -22.29
CA ILE A 446 7.78 37.77 -23.76
C ILE A 446 7.63 39.14 -24.44
N ALA A 447 8.72 39.63 -25.02
CA ALA A 447 8.77 40.88 -25.78
C ALA A 447 7.95 40.77 -27.09
N MET A 448 6.88 41.56 -27.19
CA MET A 448 6.00 41.57 -28.37
C MET A 448 6.74 41.97 -29.65
N VAL A 449 7.59 43.00 -29.58
CA VAL A 449 8.22 43.62 -30.75
C VAL A 449 9.28 42.70 -31.37
N GLU A 450 10.07 42.00 -30.56
CA GLU A 450 11.10 41.08 -31.05
C GLU A 450 10.49 39.83 -31.71
N SER A 451 9.39 39.31 -31.15
CA SER A 451 8.76 38.10 -31.68
C SER A 451 8.17 38.27 -33.09
N LEU A 452 7.78 39.51 -33.44
CA LEU A 452 7.22 39.87 -34.75
C LEU A 452 8.28 40.33 -35.77
N LYS A 453 9.47 40.75 -35.32
CA LYS A 453 10.57 41.22 -36.20
C LYS A 453 11.34 40.11 -36.93
N SER A 454 11.20 38.85 -36.52
CA SER A 454 11.99 37.71 -37.03
C SER A 454 11.73 37.28 -38.48
N VAL A 455 11.07 38.11 -39.31
CA VAL A 455 10.63 37.74 -40.67
C VAL A 455 10.92 38.82 -41.74
N GLU A 456 11.68 39.88 -41.43
CA GLU A 456 12.28 40.70 -42.50
C GLU A 456 13.73 40.32 -42.75
#